data_AF-A0A958X2R1-F1
#
_entry.id   AF-A0A958X2R1-F1
#
_cell.length_a   1.000
_cell.length_b   1.000
_cell.length_c   1.000
_cell.angle_alpha   90.00
_cell.angle_beta   90.00
_cell.angle_gamma   90.00
#
_symmetry.space_group_name_H-M   'P 1'
#
loop_
_entity.id
_entity.type
_entity.pdbx_description
1 polymer ?
#
loop_
_entity_poly.entity_id
_entity_poly.type
_entity_poly.pdbx_seq_one_letter_code
_entity_poly.pdbx_strand_id
1 'polypeptide(L)'
;MIILILVVFRGPVYRLFINYKNIGTREKIEITNQELIKLINAKSANRHIDAEAVADIANQMAKDELSFTWGNASNNPNELIISHKANCIGYSATFNSIANYLIAKNGLESEIQTRHIIGKLYFWGIDVHQLFSNPFFKDHDFNQIRDLKTGKTISIDPSIGDYLWIDEVSAE
;
A
#
# COMPACT_ATOMS: atom_id res chain seq x y z
N MET A 1 16.00 7.41 25.98
CA MET A 1 16.67 6.34 25.19
C MET A 1 15.66 5.35 24.60
N ILE A 2 14.76 4.75 25.40
CA ILE A 2 13.74 3.79 24.92
C ILE A 2 12.81 4.40 23.86
N ILE A 3 12.33 5.62 24.06
CA ILE A 3 11.46 6.31 23.09
C ILE A 3 12.14 6.49 21.73
N LEU A 4 13.43 6.84 21.72
CA LEU A 4 14.21 7.01 20.49
C LEU A 4 14.37 5.67 19.73
N ILE A 5 14.59 4.58 20.47
CA ILE A 5 14.66 3.23 19.90
C ILE A 5 13.32 2.87 19.26
N LEU A 6 12.20 3.13 19.92
CA LEU A 6 10.87 2.85 19.35
C LEU A 6 10.58 3.66 18.08
N VAL A 7 11.07 4.90 17.97
CA VAL A 7 10.90 5.71 16.76
C VAL A 7 11.75 5.19 15.59
N VAL A 8 13.02 4.84 15.83
CA VAL A 8 13.93 4.37 14.79
C VAL A 8 13.58 2.94 14.33
N PHE A 9 13.23 2.06 15.27
CA PHE A 9 12.92 0.67 14.98
C PHE A 9 11.41 0.39 14.84
N ARG A 10 10.58 1.43 14.64
CA ARG A 10 9.11 1.30 14.53
C ARG A 10 8.66 0.22 13.54
N GLY A 11 9.29 0.15 12.36
CA GLY A 11 8.96 -0.84 11.33
C GLY A 11 9.27 -2.28 11.78
N PRO A 12 10.52 -2.61 12.15
CA PRO A 12 10.86 -3.92 12.69
C PRO A 12 10.04 -4.31 13.93
N VAL A 13 9.80 -3.37 14.85
CA VAL A 13 8.96 -3.57 16.04
C VAL A 13 7.53 -3.91 15.61
N TYR A 14 6.94 -3.14 14.69
CA TYR A 14 5.60 -3.40 14.18
C TYR A 14 5.48 -4.79 13.56
N ARG A 15 6.42 -5.15 12.66
CA ARG A 15 6.46 -6.44 11.98
C ARG A 15 6.71 -7.64 12.89
N LEU A 16 7.23 -7.43 14.10
CA LEU A 16 7.38 -8.47 15.12
C LEU A 16 6.04 -8.82 15.78
N PHE A 17 5.15 -7.84 15.93
CA PHE A 17 3.90 -7.99 16.66
C PHE A 17 2.69 -8.16 15.75
N ILE A 18 2.68 -7.49 14.60
CA ILE A 18 1.57 -7.46 13.65
C ILE A 18 1.90 -8.27 12.41
N ASN A 19 1.00 -9.17 12.05
CA ASN A 19 1.04 -9.93 10.81
C ASN A 19 -0.30 -9.79 10.06
N TYR A 20 -0.22 -9.66 8.75
CA TYR A 20 -1.35 -9.54 7.85
C TYR A 20 -1.63 -10.88 7.18
N LYS A 21 -2.86 -11.40 7.32
CA LYS A 21 -3.28 -12.61 6.62
C LYS A 21 -4.11 -12.25 5.39
N ASN A 22 -3.71 -12.73 4.22
CA ASN A 22 -4.51 -12.57 3.01
C ASN A 22 -5.83 -13.37 3.11
N ILE A 23 -6.96 -12.69 2.93
CA ILE A 23 -8.30 -13.31 2.87
C ILE A 23 -9.03 -13.05 1.55
N GLY A 24 -8.41 -12.34 0.60
CA GLY A 24 -9.00 -12.01 -0.69
C GLY A 24 -8.22 -10.95 -1.45
N THR A 25 -8.68 -10.65 -2.66
CA THR A 25 -8.12 -9.61 -3.52
C THR A 25 -9.19 -8.66 -4.00
N ARG A 26 -8.81 -7.43 -4.34
CA ARG A 26 -9.66 -6.51 -5.09
C ARG A 26 -9.25 -6.43 -6.54
N GLU A 27 -10.23 -6.08 -7.37
CA GLU A 27 -10.03 -5.83 -8.79
C GLU A 27 -9.09 -4.65 -9.04
N LYS A 28 -8.33 -4.76 -10.13
CA LYS A 28 -7.47 -3.68 -10.62
C LYS A 28 -8.34 -2.51 -11.10
N ILE A 29 -7.98 -1.31 -10.70
CA ILE A 29 -8.57 -0.07 -11.23
C ILE A 29 -7.55 0.58 -12.18
N GLU A 30 -7.96 0.84 -13.41
CA GLU A 30 -7.12 1.53 -14.39
C GLU A 30 -7.10 3.04 -14.14
N ILE A 31 -5.92 3.65 -14.31
CA ILE A 31 -5.77 5.10 -14.21
C ILE A 31 -6.15 5.73 -15.55
N THR A 32 -7.18 6.57 -15.51
CA THR A 32 -7.69 7.35 -16.65
C THR A 32 -7.58 8.86 -16.40
N ASN A 33 -7.46 9.29 -15.14
CA ASN A 33 -7.28 10.70 -14.78
C ASN A 33 -5.93 11.24 -15.27
N GLN A 34 -5.97 12.30 -16.07
CA GLN A 34 -4.79 12.87 -16.73
C GLN A 34 -3.84 13.60 -15.79
N GLU A 35 -4.33 14.17 -14.70
CA GLU A 35 -3.50 14.80 -13.68
C GLU A 35 -2.67 13.75 -12.94
N LEU A 36 -3.31 12.67 -12.51
CA LEU A 36 -2.63 11.54 -11.87
C LEU A 36 -1.57 10.94 -12.81
N ILE A 37 -1.89 10.73 -14.09
CA ILE A 37 -0.92 10.25 -15.09
C ILE A 37 0.29 11.19 -15.19
N LYS A 38 0.08 12.51 -15.23
CA LYS A 38 1.17 13.50 -15.29
C LYS A 38 2.06 13.42 -14.05
N LEU A 39 1.46 13.32 -12.86
CA LEU A 39 2.21 13.19 -11.61
C LEU A 39 3.07 11.93 -11.59
N ILE A 40 2.50 10.78 -11.99
CA ILE A 40 3.25 9.51 -12.05
C ILE A 40 4.41 9.62 -13.03
N ASN A 41 4.17 10.21 -14.19
CA ASN A 41 5.20 10.40 -15.21
C ASN A 41 6.33 11.32 -14.73
N ALA A 42 5.99 12.42 -14.05
CA ALA A 42 6.99 13.32 -13.46
C ALA A 42 7.83 12.63 -12.38
N LYS A 43 7.20 11.86 -11.49
CA LYS A 43 7.87 11.14 -10.39
C LYS A 43 8.79 10.01 -10.89
N SER A 44 8.47 9.42 -12.05
CA SER A 44 9.20 8.26 -12.61
C SER A 44 10.19 8.58 -13.73
N ALA A 45 10.22 9.81 -14.26
CA ALA A 45 10.90 10.15 -15.52
C ALA A 45 12.38 9.73 -15.65
N ASN A 46 13.12 9.66 -14.55
CA ASN A 46 14.56 9.37 -14.55
C ASN A 46 14.95 8.20 -13.62
N ARG A 47 14.00 7.32 -13.28
CA ARG A 47 14.26 6.18 -12.40
C ARG A 47 14.33 4.90 -13.21
N HIS A 48 15.30 4.04 -12.92
CA HIS A 48 15.23 2.64 -13.33
C HIS A 48 14.04 2.00 -12.63
N ILE A 49 13.19 1.28 -13.37
CA ILE A 49 11.97 0.69 -12.84
C ILE A 49 12.19 -0.81 -12.64
N ASP A 50 12.25 -1.21 -11.38
CA ASP A 50 12.21 -2.58 -10.88
C ASP A 50 11.11 -2.71 -9.79
N ALA A 51 10.96 -3.89 -9.18
CA ALA A 51 9.91 -4.11 -8.18
C ALA A 51 10.02 -3.18 -6.95
N GLU A 52 11.23 -2.84 -6.53
CA GLU A 52 11.50 -1.96 -5.39
C GLU A 52 11.19 -0.51 -5.74
N ALA A 53 11.59 -0.05 -6.93
CA ALA A 53 11.27 1.28 -7.42
C ALA A 53 9.76 1.46 -7.63
N VAL A 54 9.05 0.46 -8.15
CA VAL A 54 7.59 0.50 -8.28
C VAL A 54 6.94 0.62 -6.91
N ALA A 55 7.36 -0.18 -5.93
CA ALA A 55 6.91 -0.10 -4.54
C ALA A 55 7.13 1.29 -3.94
N ASP A 56 8.35 1.81 -4.04
CA ASP A 56 8.75 3.11 -3.48
C ASP A 56 7.94 4.26 -4.11
N ILE A 57 7.87 4.32 -5.44
CA ILE A 57 7.13 5.38 -6.15
C ILE A 57 5.65 5.32 -5.79
N ALA A 58 5.02 4.14 -5.85
CA ALA A 58 3.59 3.99 -5.57
C ALA A 58 3.26 4.33 -4.11
N ASN A 59 4.09 3.89 -3.16
CA ASN A 59 3.90 4.20 -1.73
C ASN A 59 4.08 5.69 -1.47
N GLN A 60 5.15 6.29 -1.97
CA GLN A 60 5.43 7.71 -1.75
C GLN A 60 4.35 8.59 -2.37
N MET A 61 3.87 8.27 -3.58
CA MET A 61 2.78 9.00 -4.20
C MET A 61 1.46 8.83 -3.43
N ALA A 62 1.11 7.63 -2.97
CA ALA A 62 -0.09 7.45 -2.17
C ALA A 62 -0.04 8.29 -0.87
N LYS A 63 1.13 8.37 -0.21
CA LYS A 63 1.33 9.20 0.99
C LYS A 63 1.33 10.71 0.69
N ASP A 64 1.91 11.12 -0.43
CA ASP A 64 1.99 12.54 -0.80
C ASP A 64 0.64 13.11 -1.25
N GLU A 65 -0.16 12.31 -1.95
CA GLU A 65 -1.41 12.77 -2.58
C GLU A 65 -2.66 12.56 -1.73
N LEU A 66 -2.59 11.73 -0.67
CA LEU A 66 -3.73 11.39 0.16
C LEU A 66 -3.49 11.75 1.62
N SER A 67 -4.58 12.01 2.33
CA SER A 67 -4.62 12.10 3.79
C SER A 67 -5.62 11.10 4.36
N PHE A 68 -5.22 10.40 5.41
CA PHE A 68 -6.05 9.37 6.02
C PHE A 68 -7.37 9.93 6.60
N THR A 69 -8.47 9.22 6.36
CA THR A 69 -9.77 9.48 6.98
C THR A 69 -10.45 8.19 7.45
N TRP A 70 -11.12 8.29 8.60
CA TRP A 70 -11.95 7.22 9.18
C TRP A 70 -13.38 7.20 8.60
N GLY A 71 -13.75 8.27 7.88
CA GLY A 71 -15.07 8.39 7.26
C GLY A 71 -15.17 7.69 5.90
N ASN A 72 -16.33 7.84 5.27
CA ASN A 72 -16.51 7.39 3.89
C ASN A 72 -15.57 8.15 2.95
N ALA A 73 -14.88 7.41 2.09
CA ALA A 73 -14.01 7.91 1.04
C ALA A 73 -14.20 7.05 -0.21
N SER A 74 -13.89 7.61 -1.38
CA SER A 74 -13.81 6.82 -2.61
C SER A 74 -12.71 5.78 -2.51
N ASN A 75 -12.82 4.70 -3.29
CA ASN A 75 -11.74 3.74 -3.50
C ASN A 75 -11.20 3.82 -4.94
N ASN A 76 -11.65 4.77 -5.74
CA ASN A 76 -11.24 4.96 -7.12
C ASN A 76 -10.11 5.99 -7.19
N PRO A 77 -8.88 5.63 -7.60
CA PRO A 77 -7.74 6.54 -7.65
C PRO A 77 -7.98 7.75 -8.58
N ASN A 78 -8.82 7.57 -9.61
CA ASN A 78 -9.19 8.63 -10.53
C ASN A 78 -10.01 9.76 -9.88
N GLU A 79 -10.73 9.44 -8.80
CA GLU A 79 -11.49 10.40 -7.98
C GLU A 79 -10.67 10.87 -6.77
N LEU A 80 -9.87 9.98 -6.20
CA LEU A 80 -9.07 10.25 -5.00
C LEU A 80 -8.02 11.34 -5.20
N ILE A 81 -7.46 11.45 -6.41
CA ILE A 81 -6.52 12.54 -6.72
C ILE A 81 -7.18 13.93 -6.66
N ILE A 82 -8.52 14.01 -6.69
CA ILE A 82 -9.26 15.27 -6.57
C ILE A 82 -9.64 15.51 -5.10
N SER A 83 -10.04 14.45 -4.38
CA SER A 83 -10.53 14.58 -3.00
C SER A 83 -9.42 14.63 -1.94
N HIS A 84 -8.26 14.05 -2.25
CA HIS A 84 -7.10 13.88 -1.36
C HIS A 84 -7.41 13.17 -0.03
N LYS A 85 -8.54 12.46 0.08
CA LYS A 85 -8.95 11.78 1.32
C LYS A 85 -9.27 10.34 1.06
N ALA A 86 -8.63 9.44 1.81
CA ALA A 86 -8.79 8.01 1.66
C ALA A 86 -8.74 7.27 3.00
N ASN A 87 -9.41 6.12 3.06
CA ASN A 87 -9.19 5.09 4.08
C ASN A 87 -8.22 4.02 3.53
N CYS A 88 -7.97 2.94 4.28
CA CYS A 88 -7.04 1.87 3.84
C CYS A 88 -7.37 1.31 2.45
N ILE A 89 -8.65 1.18 2.11
CA ILE A 89 -9.11 0.72 0.78
C ILE A 89 -8.66 1.69 -0.31
N GLY A 90 -8.88 3.01 -0.11
CA GLY A 90 -8.51 4.03 -1.08
C GLY A 90 -6.99 4.21 -1.22
N TYR A 91 -6.25 4.11 -0.12
CA TYR A 91 -4.79 4.08 -0.12
C TYR A 91 -4.25 2.90 -0.92
N SER A 92 -4.74 1.69 -0.61
CA SER A 92 -4.30 0.47 -1.26
C SER A 92 -4.74 0.37 -2.72
N ALA A 93 -5.89 0.94 -3.08
CA ALA A 93 -6.31 1.10 -4.48
C ALA A 93 -5.38 2.07 -5.23
N THR A 94 -5.08 3.22 -4.65
CA THR A 94 -4.20 4.23 -5.28
C THR A 94 -2.80 3.70 -5.51
N PHE A 95 -2.21 3.07 -4.48
CA PHE A 95 -0.94 2.36 -4.64
C PHE A 95 -1.01 1.32 -5.76
N ASN A 96 -2.02 0.45 -5.75
CA ASN A 96 -2.09 -0.65 -6.71
C ASN A 96 -2.23 -0.15 -8.15
N SER A 97 -3.04 0.89 -8.36
CA SER A 97 -3.23 1.48 -9.68
C SER A 97 -1.96 2.18 -10.18
N ILE A 98 -1.26 2.92 -9.32
CA ILE A 98 0.03 3.55 -9.69
C ILE A 98 1.07 2.48 -10.03
N ALA A 99 1.19 1.44 -9.19
CA ALA A 99 2.11 0.34 -9.42
C ALA A 99 1.81 -0.37 -10.75
N ASN A 100 0.54 -0.71 -11.00
CA ASN A 100 0.12 -1.31 -12.27
C ASN A 100 0.42 -0.42 -13.47
N TYR A 101 0.19 0.88 -13.37
CA TYR A 101 0.49 1.83 -14.43
C TYR A 101 1.99 1.86 -14.75
N LEU A 102 2.84 1.92 -13.71
CA LEU A 102 4.29 1.90 -13.88
C LEU A 102 4.77 0.60 -14.52
N ILE A 103 4.26 -0.55 -14.06
CA ILE A 103 4.61 -1.86 -14.63
C ILE A 103 4.25 -1.91 -16.12
N ALA A 104 3.02 -1.55 -16.46
CA ALA A 104 2.53 -1.62 -17.84
C ALA A 104 3.26 -0.63 -18.77
N LYS A 105 3.46 0.61 -18.33
CA LYS A 105 4.18 1.63 -19.09
C LYS A 105 5.61 1.20 -19.45
N ASN A 106 6.24 0.37 -18.62
CA ASN A 106 7.62 -0.08 -18.81
C ASN A 106 7.72 -1.50 -19.41
N GLY A 107 6.60 -2.14 -19.77
CA GLY A 107 6.60 -3.48 -20.34
C GLY A 107 7.04 -4.59 -19.37
N LEU A 108 6.83 -4.38 -18.07
CA LEU A 108 7.32 -5.27 -16.99
C LEU A 108 6.27 -6.27 -16.49
N GLU A 109 5.13 -6.42 -17.17
CA GLU A 109 4.02 -7.29 -16.75
C GLU A 109 4.41 -8.77 -16.64
N SER A 110 5.40 -9.20 -17.41
CA SER A 110 5.95 -10.56 -17.33
C SER A 110 6.98 -10.74 -16.21
N GLU A 111 7.39 -9.65 -15.56
CA GLU A 111 8.47 -9.62 -14.56
C GLU A 111 7.98 -9.22 -13.17
N ILE A 112 6.97 -8.37 -13.09
CA ILE A 112 6.48 -7.79 -11.85
C ILE A 112 4.96 -7.93 -11.81
N GLN A 113 4.46 -8.48 -10.70
CA GLN A 113 3.03 -8.56 -10.42
C GLN A 113 2.69 -7.71 -9.20
N THR A 114 1.58 -7.00 -9.24
CA THR A 114 1.03 -6.27 -8.08
C THR A 114 -0.38 -6.74 -7.77
N ARG A 115 -0.74 -6.80 -6.48
CA ARG A 115 -2.07 -7.20 -6.01
C ARG A 115 -2.56 -6.28 -4.91
N HIS A 116 -3.84 -5.92 -4.97
CA HIS A 116 -4.56 -5.27 -3.88
C HIS A 116 -5.19 -6.37 -3.03
N ILE A 117 -4.72 -6.52 -1.80
CA ILE A 117 -5.07 -7.60 -0.89
C ILE A 117 -6.05 -7.09 0.17
N ILE A 118 -7.10 -7.88 0.43
CA ILE A 118 -7.95 -7.73 1.60
C ILE A 118 -7.31 -8.57 2.71
N GLY A 119 -6.89 -7.92 3.79
CA GLY A 119 -6.15 -8.54 4.88
C GLY A 119 -6.94 -8.62 6.18
N LYS A 120 -6.51 -9.52 7.06
CA LYS A 120 -6.82 -9.48 8.49
C LYS A 120 -5.57 -9.24 9.31
N LEU A 121 -5.68 -8.42 10.34
CA LEU A 121 -4.58 -8.12 11.25
C LEU A 121 -4.56 -9.10 12.41
N TYR A 122 -3.36 -9.63 12.70
CA TYR A 122 -3.10 -10.48 13.86
C TYR A 122 -2.03 -9.83 14.74
N PHE A 123 -2.33 -9.63 16.02
CA PHE A 123 -1.38 -9.21 17.04
C PHE A 123 -0.93 -10.43 17.85
N TRP A 124 0.34 -10.82 17.76
CA TRP A 124 0.85 -12.06 18.37
C TRP A 124 0.02 -13.32 18.02
N GLY A 125 -0.45 -13.40 16.78
CA GLY A 125 -1.27 -14.52 16.31
C GLY A 125 -2.73 -14.50 16.78
N ILE A 126 -3.15 -13.47 17.53
CA ILE A 126 -4.55 -13.24 17.91
C ILE A 126 -5.17 -12.27 16.90
N ASP A 127 -6.32 -12.65 16.33
CA ASP A 127 -7.08 -11.78 15.42
C ASP A 127 -7.45 -10.47 16.16
N VAL A 128 -7.01 -9.33 15.63
CA VAL A 128 -7.17 -8.01 16.26
C VAL A 128 -8.63 -7.67 16.52
N HIS A 129 -9.59 -8.22 15.76
CA HIS A 129 -11.01 -7.99 16.03
C HIS A 129 -11.49 -8.61 17.33
N GLN A 130 -10.86 -9.70 17.77
CA GLN A 130 -11.20 -10.31 19.04
C GLN A 130 -10.82 -9.38 20.21
N LEU A 131 -9.84 -8.49 19.97
CA LEU A 131 -9.37 -7.49 20.93
C LEU A 131 -10.15 -6.17 20.80
N PHE A 132 -10.62 -5.82 19.60
CA PHE A 132 -11.31 -4.56 19.32
C PHE A 132 -12.52 -4.75 18.40
N SER A 133 -13.71 -4.40 18.89
CA SER A 133 -14.97 -4.55 18.15
C SER A 133 -15.26 -3.45 17.13
N ASN A 134 -14.29 -2.58 16.83
CA ASN A 134 -14.50 -1.47 15.89
C ASN A 134 -14.50 -2.03 14.45
N PRO A 135 -15.51 -1.70 13.61
CA PRO A 135 -15.54 -2.08 12.19
C PRO A 135 -14.29 -1.70 11.40
N PHE A 136 -13.53 -0.72 11.87
CA PHE A 136 -12.22 -0.36 11.34
C PHE A 136 -11.20 -1.51 11.35
N PHE A 137 -11.20 -2.34 12.40
CA PHE A 137 -10.26 -3.46 12.49
C PHE A 137 -10.71 -4.63 11.61
N LYS A 138 -12.03 -4.72 11.36
CA LYS A 138 -12.71 -5.28 10.17
C LYS A 138 -11.88 -6.10 9.17
N ASP A 139 -11.37 -5.38 8.22
CA ASP A 139 -10.54 -5.91 7.16
C ASP A 139 -9.57 -4.75 6.89
N HIS A 140 -8.32 -5.08 6.64
CA HIS A 140 -7.30 -4.08 6.40
C HIS A 140 -6.67 -4.33 5.04
N ASP A 141 -6.90 -3.40 4.14
CA ASP A 141 -6.42 -3.51 2.77
C ASP A 141 -4.96 -3.09 2.69
N PHE A 142 -4.16 -3.91 2.01
CA PHE A 142 -2.74 -3.66 1.76
C PHE A 142 -2.38 -4.13 0.36
N ASN A 143 -1.11 -4.02 -0.02
CA ASN A 143 -0.61 -4.38 -1.33
C ASN A 143 0.55 -5.35 -1.26
N GLN A 144 0.67 -6.16 -2.31
CA GLN A 144 1.83 -6.99 -2.55
C GLN A 144 2.40 -6.69 -3.93
N ILE A 145 3.71 -6.46 -4.00
CA ILE A 145 4.47 -6.45 -5.26
C ILE A 145 5.39 -7.65 -5.25
N ARG A 146 5.30 -8.48 -6.29
CA ARG A 146 6.10 -9.68 -6.46
C ARG A 146 6.98 -9.54 -7.69
N ASP A 147 8.27 -9.70 -7.49
CA ASP A 147 9.22 -9.95 -8.57
C ASP A 147 9.09 -11.43 -8.99
N LEU A 148 8.69 -11.66 -10.23
CA LEU A 148 8.45 -12.98 -10.80
C LEU A 148 9.75 -13.70 -11.16
N LYS A 149 10.86 -12.99 -11.35
CA LYS A 149 12.18 -13.57 -11.62
C LYS A 149 12.81 -14.12 -10.35
N THR A 150 12.77 -13.35 -9.26
CA THR A 150 13.40 -13.72 -7.99
C THR A 150 12.45 -14.41 -7.01
N GLY A 151 11.13 -14.26 -7.21
CA GLY A 151 10.11 -14.73 -6.28
C GLY A 151 9.92 -13.84 -5.05
N LYS A 152 10.75 -12.81 -4.87
CA LYS A 152 10.66 -11.87 -3.74
C LYS A 152 9.32 -11.14 -3.77
N THR A 153 8.69 -11.02 -2.59
CA THR A 153 7.44 -10.28 -2.41
C THR A 153 7.65 -9.18 -1.38
N ILE A 154 7.22 -7.97 -1.73
CA ILE A 154 7.21 -6.79 -0.88
C ILE A 154 5.76 -6.53 -0.51
N SER A 155 5.45 -6.48 0.78
CA SER A 155 4.10 -6.19 1.28
C SER A 155 4.07 -4.80 1.88
N ILE A 156 3.17 -3.96 1.39
CA ILE A 156 3.11 -2.53 1.71
C ILE A 156 1.68 -2.19 2.11
N ASP A 157 1.55 -1.50 3.23
CA ASP A 157 0.31 -0.86 3.63
C ASP A 157 0.55 0.66 3.61
N PRO A 158 0.13 1.34 2.54
CA PRO A 158 0.40 2.76 2.38
C PRO A 158 -0.38 3.62 3.39
N SER A 159 -1.45 3.09 3.98
CA SER A 159 -2.25 3.81 4.97
C SER A 159 -1.50 3.93 6.30
N ILE A 160 -0.89 2.85 6.81
CA ILE A 160 -0.04 2.95 8.00
C ILE A 160 1.28 3.69 7.70
N GLY A 161 1.73 3.69 6.45
CA GLY A 161 2.85 4.51 6.01
C GLY A 161 2.61 6.00 6.24
N ASP A 162 1.37 6.46 6.05
CA ASP A 162 0.96 7.84 6.28
C ASP A 162 1.04 8.24 7.77
N TYR A 163 0.35 7.51 8.66
CA TYR A 163 0.20 7.94 10.06
C TYR A 163 1.13 7.24 11.08
N LEU A 164 1.76 6.11 10.73
CA LEU A 164 2.75 5.41 11.57
C LEU A 164 4.16 5.43 10.99
N TRP A 165 4.32 5.90 9.74
CA TRP A 165 5.58 5.93 9.00
C TRP A 165 6.26 4.55 8.90
N ILE A 166 5.45 3.52 8.60
CA ILE A 166 5.87 2.14 8.36
C ILE A 166 5.69 1.83 6.89
N ASP A 167 6.79 1.63 6.16
CA ASP A 167 6.74 1.44 4.70
C ASP A 167 6.50 -0.02 4.27
N GLU A 168 6.77 -1.00 5.15
CA GLU A 168 6.61 -2.43 4.85
C GLU A 168 6.00 -3.20 6.01
N VAL A 169 5.13 -4.16 5.68
CA VAL A 169 4.43 -5.05 6.62
C VAL A 169 4.82 -6.50 6.43
N SER A 170 4.63 -7.31 7.49
CA SER A 170 4.71 -8.76 7.40
C SER A 170 3.37 -9.33 6.95
N ALA A 171 3.35 -10.15 5.91
CA ALA A 171 2.14 -10.77 5.42
C ALA A 171 2.34 -12.25 5.03
N GLU A 172 1.31 -13.06 5.30
CA GLU A 172 1.21 -14.49 4.98
C GLU A 172 0.00 -14.78 4.05
#